data_AF-A0A7R7GNW8-F1
#
_entry.id   AF-A0A7R7GNW8-F1
#
_cell.length_a   1.000
_cell.length_b   1.000
_cell.length_c   1.000
_cell.angle_alpha   90.00
_cell.angle_beta   90.00
_cell.angle_gamma   90.00
#
_symmetry.space_group_name_H-M   'P 1'
#
loop_
_entity.id
_entity.type
_entity.pdbx_description
1 polymer ?
#
loop_
_entity_poly.entity_id
_entity_poly.type
_entity_poly.pdbx_seq_one_letter_code
_entity_poly.pdbx_strand_id
1 'polypeptide(L)'
;MKPTPEQIRSALAAAEAMRERGEDPDALALTLLYLKRHCERLEPVFLHAERYVGFGQDEGEHRQLVRAIEAARRGEAKEAGADTQDFGLTSSA
;
A
#
# COMPACT_ATOMS: atom_id res chain seq x y z
N MET A 1 5.17 13.64 16.61
CA MET A 1 3.72 13.86 16.78
C MET A 1 3.00 13.07 15.70
N LYS A 2 1.89 12.37 16.01
CA LYS A 2 1.09 11.67 14.98
C LYS A 2 0.17 12.68 14.28
N PRO A 3 0.09 12.70 12.93
CA PRO A 3 -0.84 13.57 12.22
C PRO A 3 -2.30 13.27 12.55
N THR A 4 -3.16 14.28 12.50
CA THR A 4 -4.62 14.07 12.63
C THR A 4 -5.20 13.44 11.36
N PRO A 5 -6.38 12.80 11.43
CA PRO A 5 -7.05 12.26 10.24
C PRO A 5 -7.27 13.31 9.14
N GLU A 6 -7.56 14.56 9.52
CA GLU A 6 -7.71 15.69 8.59
C GLU A 6 -6.39 16.05 7.91
N GLN A 7 -5.29 16.11 8.67
CA GLN A 7 -3.96 16.36 8.10
C GLN A 7 -3.55 15.25 7.13
N ILE A 8 -3.84 13.99 7.47
CA ILE A 8 -3.58 12.84 6.57
C ILE A 8 -4.40 12.99 5.29
N ARG A 9 -5.72 13.23 5.40
CA ARG A 9 -6.58 13.42 4.21
C ARG A 9 -6.09 14.57 3.33
N SER A 10 -5.73 15.70 3.93
CA SER A 10 -5.22 16.86 3.19
C SER A 10 -3.89 16.57 2.51
N ALA A 11 -2.97 15.85 3.16
CA ALA A 11 -1.68 15.49 2.59
C ALA A 11 -1.82 14.52 1.41
N LEU A 12 -2.74 13.55 1.52
CA LEU A 12 -3.04 12.61 0.43
C LEU A 12 -3.64 13.31 -0.79
N ALA A 13 -4.61 14.22 -0.58
CA ALA A 13 -5.18 15.01 -1.66
C ALA A 13 -4.13 15.90 -2.35
N ALA A 14 -3.20 16.47 -1.59
CA ALA A 14 -2.09 17.23 -2.15
C ALA A 14 -1.15 16.35 -2.99
N ALA A 15 -0.82 15.14 -2.51
CA ALA A 15 0.00 14.19 -3.26
C ALA A 15 -0.67 13.74 -4.57
N GLU A 16 -1.97 13.48 -4.55
CA GLU A 16 -2.74 13.18 -5.77
C GLU A 16 -2.64 14.35 -6.78
N ALA A 17 -2.88 15.58 -6.32
CA ALA A 17 -2.76 16.78 -7.17
C ALA A 17 -1.34 17.00 -7.71
N MET A 18 -0.30 16.73 -6.91
CA MET A 18 1.10 16.81 -7.35
C MET A 18 1.39 15.85 -8.51
N ARG A 19 0.92 14.60 -8.39
CA ARG A 19 1.05 13.60 -9.45
C ARG A 19 0.30 13.98 -10.70
N GLU A 20 -0.93 14.48 -10.58
CA GLU A 20 -1.75 14.93 -11.71
C GLU A 20 -1.12 16.09 -12.49
N ARG A 21 -0.42 16.99 -11.78
CA ARG A 21 0.27 18.15 -12.38
C ARG A 21 1.68 17.85 -12.88
N GLY A 22 2.23 16.67 -12.57
CA GLY A 22 3.63 16.34 -12.84
C GLY A 22 4.62 17.10 -11.94
N GLU A 23 4.16 17.67 -10.83
CA GLU A 23 4.93 18.48 -9.89
C GLU A 23 5.27 17.64 -8.65
N ASP A 24 6.01 16.55 -8.84
CA ASP A 24 6.38 15.60 -7.79
C ASP A 24 7.90 15.67 -7.48
N PRO A 25 8.38 16.75 -6.85
CA PRO A 25 9.79 16.88 -6.50
C PRO A 25 10.20 15.74 -5.57
N ASP A 26 11.38 15.18 -5.85
CA ASP A 26 11.98 14.10 -5.08
C ASP A 26 11.06 12.87 -4.89
N ALA A 27 10.08 12.68 -5.79
CA ALA A 27 9.08 11.62 -5.73
C ALA A 27 8.29 11.56 -4.41
N LEU A 28 8.08 12.70 -3.75
CA LEU A 28 7.37 12.80 -2.47
C LEU A 28 5.93 12.27 -2.56
N ALA A 29 5.18 12.70 -3.57
CA ALA A 29 3.80 12.31 -3.76
C ALA A 29 3.69 10.84 -4.16
N LEU A 30 4.53 10.37 -5.11
CA LEU A 30 4.63 8.96 -5.45
C LEU A 30 4.87 8.10 -4.20
N THR A 31 5.86 8.47 -3.40
CA THR A 31 6.26 7.72 -2.20
C THR A 31 5.14 7.72 -1.16
N LEU A 32 4.51 8.88 -0.89
CA LEU A 32 3.43 8.96 0.09
C LEU A 32 2.22 8.10 -0.33
N LEU A 33 1.84 8.15 -1.61
CA LEU A 33 0.71 7.36 -2.12
C LEU A 33 1.03 5.86 -2.16
N TYR A 34 2.28 5.49 -2.49
CA TYR A 34 2.74 4.11 -2.37
C TYR A 34 2.65 3.62 -0.92
N LEU A 35 3.21 4.38 0.04
CA LEU A 35 3.18 4.02 1.45
C LEU A 35 1.76 3.92 1.99
N LYS A 36 0.84 4.80 1.58
CA LYS A 36 -0.59 4.68 1.91
C LYS A 36 -1.13 3.32 1.50
N ARG A 37 -0.99 2.96 0.23
CA ARG A 37 -1.50 1.69 -0.31
C ARG A 37 -0.81 0.49 0.36
N HIS A 38 0.49 0.59 0.63
CA HIS A 38 1.25 -0.42 1.34
C HIS A 38 0.72 -0.65 2.76
N CYS A 39 0.46 0.43 3.52
CA CYS A 39 -0.15 0.32 4.84
C CYS A 39 -1.55 -0.30 4.78
N GLU A 40 -2.41 0.13 3.85
CA GLU A 40 -3.76 -0.43 3.69
C GLU A 40 -3.74 -1.94 3.38
N ARG A 41 -2.75 -2.42 2.61
CA ARG A 41 -2.57 -3.87 2.38
C ARG A 41 -2.20 -4.65 3.64
N LEU A 42 -1.54 -4.02 4.60
CA LEU A 42 -1.07 -4.65 5.82
C LEU A 42 -2.09 -4.60 6.97
N GLU A 43 -3.10 -3.70 6.92
CA GLU A 43 -4.15 -3.63 7.93
C GLU A 43 -4.87 -4.97 8.19
N PRO A 44 -5.28 -5.75 7.16
CA PRO A 44 -5.88 -7.06 7.36
C PRO A 44 -4.90 -8.08 7.95
N VAL A 45 -3.62 -8.00 7.59
CA VAL A 45 -2.57 -8.87 8.14
C VAL A 45 -2.43 -8.63 9.63
N PHE A 46 -2.36 -7.37 10.04
CA PHE A 46 -2.27 -7.00 11.44
C PHE A 46 -3.49 -7.47 12.24
N LEU A 47 -4.70 -7.23 11.71
CA LEU A 47 -5.96 -7.67 12.35
C LEU A 47 -5.98 -9.18 12.61
N HIS A 48 -5.65 -10.00 11.62
CA HIS A 48 -5.69 -11.46 11.77
C HIS A 48 -4.51 -12.00 12.57
N ALA A 49 -3.35 -11.33 12.54
CA ALA A 49 -2.22 -11.68 13.39
C ALA A 49 -2.56 -11.46 14.87
N GLU A 50 -3.18 -10.31 15.21
CA GLU A 50 -3.63 -10.01 16.56
C GLU A 50 -4.64 -11.05 17.05
N ARG A 51 -5.63 -11.42 16.22
CA ARG A 51 -6.61 -12.45 16.59
C ARG A 51 -5.99 -13.83 16.75
N TYR A 52 -5.12 -14.24 15.82
CA TYR A 52 -4.46 -15.53 15.86
C TYR A 52 -3.60 -15.67 17.13
N VAL A 53 -2.83 -14.65 17.48
CA VAL A 53 -1.98 -14.66 18.68
C VAL A 53 -2.81 -14.50 19.95
N GLY A 54 -3.82 -13.64 19.95
CA GLY A 54 -4.63 -13.29 21.12
C GLY A 54 -5.66 -14.34 21.54
N PHE A 55 -6.20 -15.12 20.60
CA PHE A 55 -7.28 -16.08 20.84
C PHE A 55 -6.83 -17.56 20.76
N GLY A 56 -5.53 -17.83 20.93
CA GLY A 56 -5.04 -19.20 21.10
C GLY A 56 -4.86 -20.00 19.81
N GLN A 57 -4.55 -19.32 18.70
CA GLN A 57 -4.12 -19.94 17.44
C GLN A 57 -5.19 -20.84 16.78
N ASP A 58 -6.45 -20.41 16.80
CA ASP A 58 -7.55 -21.08 16.10
C ASP A 58 -7.25 -21.27 14.60
N GLU A 59 -7.62 -22.43 14.04
CA GLU A 59 -7.39 -22.77 12.64
C GLU A 59 -8.13 -21.84 11.66
N GLY A 60 -9.29 -21.32 12.07
CA GLY A 60 -10.04 -20.33 11.30
C GLY A 60 -9.26 -19.03 11.14
N GLU A 61 -8.77 -18.48 12.25
CA GLU A 61 -7.94 -17.27 12.23
C GLU A 61 -6.59 -17.52 11.53
N HIS A 62 -6.00 -18.71 11.66
CA HIS A 62 -4.81 -19.09 10.88
C HIS A 62 -5.06 -18.96 9.38
N ARG A 63 -6.16 -19.56 8.88
CA ARG A 63 -6.51 -19.49 7.45
C ARG A 63 -6.73 -18.05 6.99
N GLN A 64 -7.36 -17.22 7.81
CA GLN A 64 -7.60 -15.81 7.49
C GLN A 64 -6.30 -15.00 7.45
N LEU A 65 -5.38 -15.26 8.39
CA LEU A 65 -4.05 -14.65 8.40
C LEU A 65 -3.25 -15.03 7.14
N VAL A 66 -3.23 -16.31 6.76
CA VAL A 66 -2.57 -16.77 5.53
C VAL A 66 -3.14 -16.07 4.30
N ARG A 67 -4.48 -16.01 4.18
CA ARG A 67 -5.15 -15.30 3.07
C ARG A 67 -4.80 -13.82 3.02
N ALA A 68 -4.76 -13.15 4.17
CA ALA A 68 -4.39 -11.74 4.26
C ALA A 68 -2.93 -11.51 3.82
N ILE A 69 -1.99 -12.37 4.27
CA ILE A 69 -0.58 -12.30 3.86
C ILE A 69 -0.44 -12.48 2.35
N GLU A 70 -1.11 -13.47 1.77
CA GLU A 70 -1.07 -13.68 0.33
C GLU A 70 -1.68 -12.52 -0.46
N ALA A 71 -2.78 -11.94 0.03
CA ALA A 71 -3.40 -10.77 -0.59
C ALA A 71 -2.45 -9.56 -0.58
N ALA A 72 -1.78 -9.31 0.54
CA ALA A 72 -0.77 -8.26 0.66
C ALA A 72 0.39 -8.49 -0.33
N ARG A 73 0.91 -9.72 -0.41
CA ARG A 73 1.99 -10.10 -1.37
C ARG A 73 1.57 -9.90 -2.83
N ARG A 74 0.35 -10.31 -3.20
CA ARG A 74 -0.18 -10.10 -4.55
C ARG A 74 -0.33 -8.62 -4.87
N GLY A 75 -0.77 -7.80 -3.91
CA GLY A 75 -0.86 -6.36 -4.08
C GLY A 75 0.51 -5.71 -4.33
N GLU A 76 1.52 -6.09 -3.55
CA GLU A 76 2.89 -5.62 -3.72
C GLU A 76 3.47 -5.99 -5.09
N ALA A 77 3.28 -7.25 -5.52
CA ALA A 77 3.75 -7.71 -6.82
C ALA A 77 3.08 -6.98 -8.00
N LYS A 78 1.81 -6.57 -7.86
CA LYS A 78 1.11 -5.77 -8.88
C LYS A 78 1.69 -4.36 -8.99
N GLU A 79 2.05 -3.73 -7.88
CA GLU A 79 2.67 -2.40 -7.91
C GLU A 79 4.10 -2.47 -8.48
N ALA A 80 4.89 -3.46 -8.07
CA ALA A 80 6.22 -3.70 -8.64
C ALA A 80 6.17 -4.01 -10.15
N GLY A 81 5.15 -4.73 -10.61
CA GLY A 81 4.94 -5.02 -12.04
C GLY A 81 4.30 -3.89 -12.84
N ALA A 82 3.65 -2.92 -12.19
CA ALA A 82 3.11 -1.71 -12.81
C ALA A 82 4.23 -0.70 -13.07
N ASP A 83 5.19 -0.56 -12.14
CA ASP A 83 6.37 0.29 -12.34
C ASP A 83 7.24 -0.17 -13.53
N THR A 84 7.34 -1.47 -13.78
CA THR A 84 8.09 -2.01 -14.93
C THR A 84 7.42 -1.73 -16.28
N GLN A 85 6.11 -1.48 -16.32
CA GLN A 85 5.37 -1.19 -17.56
C GLN A 85 5.36 0.30 -17.92
N ASP A 86 5.58 1.19 -16.94
CA ASP A 86 5.67 2.65 -17.14
C ASP A 86 7.06 3.08 -17.65
N PHE A 87 8.11 2.31 -17.36
CA PHE A 87 9.47 2.53 -17.89
C PHE A 87 9.71 1.84 -19.23
N GLY A 88 9.22 2.45 -20.33
CA GLY A 88 9.95 2.48 -21.60
C GLY A 88 9.97 1.22 -22.48
N LEU A 89 8.81 0.79 -22.99
CA LEU A 89 8.74 -0.04 -24.21
C LEU A 89 8.09 0.71 -25.39
N THR A 90 8.49 1.97 -25.59
CA THR A 90 8.38 2.66 -26.89
C THR A 90 9.76 3.11 -27.34
N SER A 91 10.64 2.15 -27.63
CA SER A 91 11.80 2.40 -28.48
C SER A 91 11.66 1.55 -29.74
N SER A 92 11.27 2.25 -30.80
CA SER A 92 11.57 2.02 -32.22
C SER A 92 11.86 0.58 -32.70
N ALA A 93 10.96 0.07 -33.55
CA ALA A 93 11.30 -0.63 -34.78
C ALA A 93 10.15 -0.48 -35.78
#